data_AF-A0A965ARE3-F1
#
_entry.id   AF-A0A965ARE3-F1
#
_cell.length_a   1.000
_cell.length_b   1.000
_cell.length_c   1.000
_cell.angle_alpha   90.00
_cell.angle_beta   90.00
_cell.angle_gamma   90.00
#
_symmetry.space_group_name_H-M   'P 1'
#
loop_
_entity.id
_entity.type
_entity.pdbx_description
1 polymer ?
#
loop_
_entity_poly.entity_id
_entity_poly.type
_entity_poly.pdbx_seq_one_letter_code
_entity_poly.pdbx_strand_id
1 'polypeptide(L)' 'MEEKIGAKINLTRVEEALTTSPSVVAVACPFCRVMVSDGVDAKKQEGAAPESLEVLDVAQMLLKSLG' A
#
# COMPACT_ATOMS: atom_id res chain seq x y z
N MET A 1 2.68 -19.57 3.55
CA MET A 1 3.33 -19.67 4.87
C MET A 1 3.26 -18.28 5.48
N GLU A 2 2.38 -18.06 6.46
CA GLU A 2 2.34 -16.79 7.20
C GLU A 2 3.36 -16.85 8.34
N GLU A 3 4.30 -15.90 8.35
CA GLU A 3 5.18 -15.69 9.51
C GLU A 3 4.36 -15.14 10.68
N LYS A 4 4.61 -15.68 11.88
CA LYS A 4 3.92 -15.29 13.13
C LYS A 4 4.83 -14.58 14.12
N ILE A 5 6.08 -14.36 13.75
CA ILE A 5 7.08 -13.72 14.60
C ILE A 5 7.22 -12.27 14.12
N GLY A 6 7.02 -11.31 15.03
CA GLY A 6 7.03 -9.88 14.69
C GLY A 6 5.70 -9.35 14.16
N ALA A 7 5.72 -8.11 13.66
CA ALA A 7 4.55 -7.46 13.06
C ALA A 7 4.30 -7.99 11.65
N LYS A 8 3.02 -8.04 11.23
CA LYS A 8 2.68 -8.42 9.86
C LYS A 8 3.32 -7.43 8.88
N ILE A 9 4.11 -7.95 7.94
CA ILE A 9 4.94 -7.12 7.06
C ILE A 9 4.10 -6.14 6.23
N ASN A 10 2.89 -6.52 5.81
CA ASN A 10 2.00 -5.63 5.07
C ASN A 10 1.61 -4.38 5.87
N LEU A 11 1.29 -4.54 7.15
CA LEU A 11 0.97 -3.42 8.03
C LEU A 11 2.20 -2.55 8.27
N THR A 12 3.34 -3.15 8.58
CA THR A 12 4.59 -2.40 8.81
C THR A 12 4.99 -1.56 7.60
N ARG A 13 4.93 -2.12 6.39
CA ARG A 13 5.28 -1.38 5.16
C ARG A 13 4.33 -0.23 4.86
N VAL A 14 3.04 -0.41 5.15
CA VAL A 14 2.04 0.65 4.96
C VAL A 14 2.21 1.75 6.01
N GLU A 15 2.52 1.41 7.26
CA GLU A 15 2.84 2.39 8.32
C GLU A 15 4.06 3.23 7.93
N GLU A 16 5.13 2.60 7.46
CA GLU A 16 6.31 3.30 6.94
C GLU A 16 5.92 4.26 5.80
N ALA A 17 5.12 3.81 4.83
CA ALA A 17 4.67 4.64 3.71
C ALA A 17 3.82 5.84 4.17
N LEU A 18 2.88 5.63 5.10
CA LEU A 18 1.99 6.67 5.61
C LEU A 18 2.73 7.82 6.31
N THR A 19 3.93 7.59 6.85
CA THR A 19 4.77 8.67 7.41
C THR A 19 5.12 9.76 6.38
N THR A 20 5.08 9.43 5.09
CA THR A 20 5.35 10.37 4.00
C THR A 20 4.12 11.17 3.54
N SER A 21 2.96 10.92 4.16
CA SER A 21 1.66 11.47 3.73
C SER A 21 1.37 11.27 2.22
N PRO A 22 1.46 10.03 1.72
CA PRO A 22 1.31 9.75 0.30
C PRO A 22 -0.16 9.88 -0.13
N SER A 23 -0.40 10.31 -1.37
CA SER A 23 -1.67 10.13 -2.06
C SER A 23 -1.75 8.80 -2.81
N VAL A 24 -0.59 8.26 -3.21
CA VAL A 24 -0.44 7.01 -3.95
C VAL A 24 0.76 6.22 -3.41
N VAL A 25 0.60 4.90 -3.24
CA VAL A 25 1.71 3.96 -3.03
C VAL A 25 1.91 3.13 -4.29
N ALA A 26 3.05 3.30 -4.96
CA ALA A 26 3.39 2.58 -6.18
C ALA A 26 4.21 1.31 -5.89
N VAL A 27 3.93 0.22 -6.60
CA VAL A 27 4.68 -1.05 -6.51
C VAL A 27 5.11 -1.57 -7.89
N ALA A 28 6.17 -2.37 -7.93
CA ALA A 28 6.67 -2.96 -9.18
C ALA A 28 6.50 -4.50 -9.27
N CYS A 29 5.74 -5.09 -8.34
CA CYS A 29 5.56 -6.54 -8.25
C CYS A 29 4.06 -6.88 -8.01
N PRO A 30 3.49 -7.86 -8.75
CA PRO A 30 2.08 -8.26 -8.58
C PRO A 30 1.74 -8.73 -7.16
N PHE A 31 2.66 -9.46 -6.51
CA PHE A 31 2.44 -9.91 -5.14
C PHE A 31 2.45 -8.74 -4.15
N CYS A 32 3.38 -7.80 -4.33
CA CYS A 32 3.42 -6.59 -3.52
C CYS A 32 2.16 -5.74 -3.67
N ARG A 33 1.54 -5.74 -4.86
CA ARG A 33 0.25 -5.06 -5.10
C ARG A 33 -0.82 -5.57 -4.14
N VAL A 34 -1.01 -6.89 -4.08
CA VAL A 34 -1.98 -7.51 -3.16
C VAL A 34 -1.60 -7.23 -1.72
N MET A 35 -0.35 -7.50 -1.37
CA MET A 35 0.16 -7.35 0.00
C MET A 35 0.00 -5.93 0.54
N VAL A 36 0.34 -4.91 -0.25
CA VAL A 36 0.22 -3.50 0.15
C VAL A 36 -1.23 -3.05 0.14
N SER A 37 -2.05 -3.48 -0.84
CA SER A 37 -3.49 -3.19 -0.84
C SER A 37 -4.17 -3.72 0.42
N ASP A 38 -3.92 -4.97 0.80
CA ASP A 38 -4.48 -5.56 2.02
C ASP A 38 -4.07 -4.77 3.27
N GLY A 39 -2.81 -4.31 3.32
CA GLY A 39 -2.32 -3.47 4.41
C GLY A 39 -2.97 -2.07 4.45
N VAL A 40 -3.17 -1.44 3.29
CA VAL A 40 -3.84 -0.15 3.17
C VAL A 40 -5.30 -0.27 3.56
N ASP A 41 -6.00 -1.31 3.11
CA ASP A 41 -7.41 -1.53 3.44
C ASP A 41 -7.60 -1.77 4.94
N ALA A 42 -6.69 -2.51 5.59
CA ALA A 42 -6.69 -2.65 7.05
C ALA A 42 -6.50 -1.29 7.74
N LYS A 43 -5.57 -0.45 7.27
CA LYS A 43 -5.37 0.90 7.84
C LYS A 43 -6.52 1.86 7.59
N LYS A 44 -7.22 1.74 6.45
CA LYS A 44 -8.46 2.48 6.19
C LYS A 44 -9.56 2.10 7.18
N GLN A 45 -9.77 0.80 7.41
CA GLN A 45 -10.75 0.30 8.38
C GLN A 45 -10.44 0.75 9.82
N GLU A 46 -9.16 0.88 10.18
CA GLU A 46 -8.70 1.43 11.47
C GLU A 46 -8.82 2.97 11.56
N GLY A 47 -9.17 3.66 10.46
CA GLY A 47 -9.16 5.13 10.37
C GLY A 47 -7.76 5.75 10.37
N ALA A 48 -6.73 4.94 10.12
CA ALA A 48 -5.32 5.32 10.14
C ALA A 48 -4.76 5.67 8.74
N ALA A 49 -5.53 5.46 7.67
CA ALA A 49 -5.20 5.87 6.31
C ALA A 49 -6.36 6.63 5.66
N PRO A 50 -6.10 7.62 4.79
CA PRO A 50 -7.16 8.29 4.04
C PRO A 50 -7.86 7.34 3.07
N GLU A 51 -9.19 7.45 2.93
CA GLU A 51 -9.97 6.70 1.94
C GLU A 51 -9.48 6.92 0.50
N SER A 52 -8.95 8.12 0.23
CA SER A 52 -8.39 8.52 -1.06
C SER A 52 -7.01 7.92 -1.37
N LEU A 53 -6.36 7.23 -0.42
CA LEU A 53 -5.07 6.59 -0.68
C LEU A 53 -5.23 5.45 -1.68
N GLU A 54 -4.54 5.55 -2.81
CA GLU A 54 -4.51 4.51 -3.84
C GLU A 54 -3.22 3.69 -3.77
N VAL A 55 -3.32 2.39 -3.99
CA VAL A 55 -2.16 1.57 -4.36
C VAL A 55 -2.20 1.42 -5.88
N LEU A 56 -1.07 1.58 -6.58
CA LEU A 56 -0.94 1.40 -8.03
C LEU A 56 0.30 0.57 -8.35
N ASP A 57 0.34 -0.08 -9.52
CA ASP A 57 1.63 -0.53 -10.07
C ASP A 57 2.31 0.58 -10.89
N VAL A 58 3.61 0.43 -11.14
CA VAL A 58 4.41 1.42 -11.89
C VAL A 58 3.90 1.68 -13.31
N ALA A 59 3.33 0.67 -13.98
CA ALA A 59 2.79 0.85 -15.33
C ALA A 59 1.46 1.62 -15.30
N GLN A 60 0.60 1.36 -14.30
CA GLN A 60 -0.60 2.16 -14.05
C GLN A 60 -0.26 3.62 -13.71
N MET A 61 0.76 3.85 -12.89
CA MET A 61 1.23 5.20 -12.55
C MET A 61 1.78 5.95 -13.77
N LEU A 62 2.55 5.26 -14.62
CA LEU A 62 3.02 5.83 -15.88
C LEU A 62 1.83 6.19 -16.77
N LEU A 63 0.86 5.29 -16.94
CA LEU A 63 -0.33 5.54 -17.76
C LEU A 63 -1.11 6.77 -17.28
N LYS A 64 -1.34 6.93 -15.97
CA LYS A 64 -2.00 8.13 -15.40
C LYS A 64 -1.25 9.44 -15.71
N SER A 65 0.05 9.36 -15.98
CA SER A 65 0.89 10.53 -16.29
C SER A 65 0.84 10.92 -17.77
N LEU A 66 0.26 10.09 -18.64
CA LEU A 66 0.25 10.29 -20.10
C LEU A 66 -0.98 11.06 -20.63
N GLY A 67 -1.96 11.39 -19.79
CA GLY A 67 -3.18 12.13 -20.16
C GLY A 67 -4.23 11.26 -20.84
#